data_AF-B2IKQ9-F1
#
_entry.id   AF-B2IKQ9-F1
#
_cell.length_a   1.000
_cell.length_b   1.000
_cell.length_c   1.000
_cell.angle_alpha   90.00
_cell.angle_beta   90.00
_cell.angle_gamma   90.00
#
_symmetry.space_group_name_H-M   'P 1'
#
loop_
_entity.id
_entity.type
_entity.pdbx_description
1 polymer ?
#
loop_
_entity_poly.entity_id
_entity_poly.type
_entity_poly.pdbx_seq_one_letter_code
_entity_poly.pdbx_strand_id
1 'polypeptide(L)'
;MDAGFVLFVIDYVPGDWLVESKSLKLYLGAFRNHGAFHEDCTIRIGKDLVTLLSPPWFRIGGYWYPRGGIPIDVFWQIGELPAGTWVPDQGVAPYRGRG
;
A
#
# COMPACT_ATOMS: atom_id res chain seq x y z
N MET A 1 4.41 17.52 12.41
CA MET A 1 3.43 16.51 11.99
C MET A 1 3.91 15.18 12.54
N ASP A 2 3.09 14.48 13.32
CA ASP A 2 3.51 13.22 13.95
C ASP A 2 3.85 12.17 12.89
N ALA A 3 5.03 11.56 13.01
CA ALA A 3 5.45 10.45 12.18
C ALA A 3 4.45 9.28 12.35
N GLY A 4 3.60 9.06 11.34
CA GLY A 4 2.69 7.92 11.32
C GLY A 4 3.44 6.65 10.96
N PHE A 5 3.13 5.55 11.62
CA PHE A 5 3.59 4.23 11.23
C PHE A 5 2.51 3.57 10.36
N VAL A 6 2.93 2.73 9.41
CA VAL A 6 2.04 2.04 8.47
C VAL A 6 2.62 0.68 8.11
N LEU A 7 1.74 -0.30 7.92
CA LEU A 7 2.06 -1.51 7.18
C LEU A 7 1.44 -1.40 5.78
N PHE A 8 2.28 -1.39 4.74
CA PHE A 8 1.81 -1.48 3.37
C PHE A 8 1.81 -2.94 2.91
N VAL A 9 0.70 -3.38 2.33
CA VAL A 9 0.60 -4.64 1.59
C VAL A 9 0.31 -4.30 0.13
N ILE A 10 1.23 -4.68 -0.75
CA ILE A 10 1.17 -4.39 -2.20
C ILE A 10 1.12 -5.73 -2.93
N ASP A 11 -0.01 -5.98 -3.58
CA ASP A 11 -0.25 -7.16 -4.40
C ASP A 11 -0.40 -6.71 -5.85
N TYR A 12 0.25 -7.39 -6.80
CA TYR A 12 0.06 -7.10 -8.21
C TYR A 12 0.32 -8.33 -9.07
N VAL A 13 -0.40 -8.42 -10.18
CA VAL A 13 -0.05 -9.35 -11.25
C VAL A 13 0.94 -8.62 -12.16
N PRO A 14 2.16 -9.14 -12.38
CA PRO A 14 3.15 -8.46 -13.20
C PRO A 14 2.74 -8.47 -14.67
N GLY A 15 3.03 -7.37 -15.37
CA GLY A 15 3.09 -7.33 -16.83
C GLY A 15 4.50 -7.69 -17.30
N ASP A 16 5.07 -6.84 -18.15
CA ASP A 16 6.44 -7.03 -18.67
C ASP A 16 7.54 -6.74 -17.63
N TRP A 17 7.18 -6.04 -16.55
CA TRP A 17 8.13 -5.54 -15.55
C TRP A 17 7.78 -5.97 -14.13
N LEU A 18 8.83 -6.18 -13.33
CA LEU A 18 8.74 -6.35 -11.89
C LEU A 18 9.46 -5.19 -11.21
N VAL A 19 8.90 -4.68 -10.12
CA VAL A 19 9.60 -3.70 -9.29
C VAL A 19 10.72 -4.37 -8.51
N GLU A 20 11.92 -3.78 -8.56
CA GLU A 20 13.08 -4.29 -7.82
C GLU A 20 12.96 -3.91 -6.34
N SER A 21 13.12 -4.90 -5.45
CA SER A 21 12.80 -4.78 -4.02
C SER A 21 13.60 -3.70 -3.28
N LYS A 22 14.89 -3.50 -3.61
CA LYS A 22 15.72 -2.46 -2.98
C LYS A 22 15.24 -1.07 -3.42
N SER A 23 14.93 -0.87 -4.69
CA SER A 23 14.39 0.38 -5.23
C SER A 23 13.05 0.73 -4.59
N LEU A 24 12.17 -0.26 -4.40
CA LEU A 24 10.88 -0.07 -3.71
C LEU A 24 11.10 0.37 -2.26
N LYS A 25 12.04 -0.27 -1.53
CA LYS A 25 12.39 0.14 -0.17
C LYS A 25 12.89 1.59 -0.12
N LEU A 26 13.76 1.98 -1.05
CA LEU A 26 14.29 3.35 -1.11
C LEU A 26 13.20 4.36 -1.45
N TYR A 27 12.32 4.02 -2.39
CA TYR A 27 11.15 4.82 -2.76
C TYR A 27 10.22 5.06 -1.56
N LEU A 28 9.81 4.01 -0.86
CA LEU A 28 8.99 4.13 0.35
C LEU A 28 9.70 4.93 1.45
N GLY A 29 11.02 4.78 1.59
CA GLY A 29 11.85 5.55 2.51
C GLY A 29 11.83 7.06 2.24
N ALA A 30 11.61 7.50 1.00
CA ALA A 30 11.55 8.91 0.63
C ALA A 30 10.34 9.64 1.25
N PHE A 31 9.28 8.91 1.62
CA PHE A 31 8.09 9.48 2.26
C PHE A 31 8.27 9.75 3.76
N ARG A 32 9.38 9.32 4.37
CA ARG A 32 9.59 9.42 5.82
C ARG A 32 9.53 10.85 6.36
N ASN A 33 10.00 11.82 5.59
CA ASN A 33 10.01 13.24 5.93
C ASN A 33 8.99 14.04 5.11
N HIS A 34 8.11 13.35 4.39
CA HIS A 34 7.07 13.97 3.57
C HIS A 34 5.78 14.10 4.38
N GLY A 35 5.33 15.33 4.60
CA GLY A 35 4.08 15.60 5.29
C GLY A 35 2.89 15.38 4.37
N ALA A 36 2.25 14.21 4.45
CA ALA A 36 1.03 13.88 3.72
C ALA A 36 -0.01 13.22 4.64
N PHE A 37 -1.27 13.29 4.22
CA PHE A 37 -2.35 12.50 4.82
C PHE A 37 -2.13 11.01 4.53
N HIS A 38 -2.69 10.14 5.38
CA HIS A 38 -2.57 8.69 5.25
C HIS A 38 -3.13 8.22 3.90
N GLU A 39 -4.27 8.78 3.51
CA GLU A 39 -4.97 8.55 2.27
C GLU A 39 -4.13 8.97 1.07
N ASP A 40 -3.65 10.21 1.06
CA ASP A 40 -2.84 10.73 -0.04
C ASP A 40 -1.56 9.91 -0.24
N CYS A 41 -0.88 9.56 0.86
CA CYS A 41 0.33 8.75 0.82
C CYS A 41 0.07 7.36 0.21
N THR A 42 -0.94 6.62 0.69
CA THR A 42 -1.28 5.29 0.15
C THR A 42 -1.67 5.36 -1.33
N ILE A 43 -2.54 6.31 -1.70
CA ILE A 43 -3.02 6.43 -3.07
C ILE A 43 -1.90 6.87 -4.01
N ARG A 44 -1.01 7.77 -3.57
CA ARG A 44 0.14 8.23 -4.36
C ARG A 44 1.09 7.07 -4.65
N ILE A 45 1.46 6.28 -3.64
CA ILE A 45 2.31 5.10 -3.81
C ILE A 45 1.68 4.14 -4.82
N GLY A 46 0.38 3.83 -4.68
CA GLY A 46 -0.33 2.95 -5.62
C GLY A 46 -0.30 3.47 -7.05
N LYS A 47 -0.62 4.75 -7.26
CA LYS A 47 -0.64 5.37 -8.60
C LYS A 47 0.74 5.41 -9.26
N ASP A 48 1.78 5.71 -8.49
CA ASP A 48 3.14 5.76 -9.01
C ASP A 48 3.62 4.37 -9.44
N LEU A 49 3.34 3.33 -8.67
CA LEU A 49 3.66 1.94 -9.03
C LEU A 49 2.86 1.44 -10.23
N VAL A 50 1.56 1.75 -10.30
CA VAL A 50 0.73 1.44 -11.46
C VAL A 50 1.26 2.11 -12.73
N THR A 51 1.65 3.38 -12.63
CA THR A 51 2.21 4.12 -13.77
C THR A 51 3.54 3.52 -14.22
N LEU A 52 4.39 3.12 -13.28
CA LEU A 52 5.69 2.51 -13.57
C LEU A 52 5.57 1.11 -14.18
N LEU A 53 4.71 0.26 -13.62
CA LEU A 53 4.65 -1.17 -13.94
C LEU A 53 3.61 -1.52 -15.00
N SER A 54 2.61 -0.65 -15.21
CA SER A 54 1.44 -0.91 -16.05
C SER A 54 0.83 -2.32 -15.84
N PRO A 55 0.55 -2.72 -14.59
CA PRO A 55 0.12 -4.09 -14.31
C PRO A 55 -1.33 -4.31 -14.77
N PRO A 56 -1.71 -5.52 -15.22
CA PRO A 56 -3.10 -5.86 -15.50
C PRO A 56 -4.01 -5.79 -14.26
N TRP A 57 -3.45 -6.03 -13.07
CA TRP A 57 -4.14 -5.88 -11.79
C TRP A 57 -3.17 -5.44 -10.70
N PHE A 58 -3.62 -4.55 -9.82
CA PHE A 58 -2.85 -4.04 -8.69
C PHE A 58 -3.77 -3.73 -7.51
N ARG A 59 -3.32 -4.03 -6.29
CA ARG A 59 -3.97 -3.70 -5.02
C ARG A 59 -2.94 -3.20 -4.02
N ILE A 60 -3.28 -2.13 -3.31
CA ILE A 60 -2.54 -1.64 -2.14
C ILE A 60 -3.48 -1.49 -0.95
N GLY A 61 -3.02 -1.97 0.20
CA GLY A 61 -3.59 -1.70 1.52
C GLY A 61 -2.57 -0.95 2.37
N GLY A 62 -2.94 0.22 2.88
CA GLY A 62 -2.17 0.97 3.87
C GLY A 62 -2.87 0.87 5.23
N TYR A 63 -2.30 0.07 6.13
CA TYR A 63 -2.82 -0.15 7.47
C TYR A 63 -2.11 0.78 8.45
N TRP A 64 -2.75 1.92 8.73
CA TRP A 64 -2.10 2.99 9.49
C TRP A 64 -2.34 2.83 10.99
N TYR A 65 -1.26 3.08 11.75
CA TYR A 65 -1.38 3.10 13.21
C TYR A 65 -2.29 4.25 13.65
N PRO A 66 -3.13 4.02 14.68
CA PRO A 66 -4.13 4.99 15.10
C PRO A 66 -3.55 6.32 15.52
N ARG A 67 -4.31 7.39 15.24
CA ARG A 67 -4.13 8.70 15.87
C ARG A 67 -5.36 8.97 16.74
N GLY A 68 -5.14 9.28 18.01
CA GLY A 68 -6.25 9.45 18.97
C GLY A 68 -7.10 8.18 19.16
N GLY A 69 -6.52 6.99 18.97
CA GLY A 69 -7.23 5.72 19.09
C GLY A 69 -8.06 5.29 17.88
N ILE A 70 -8.04 6.06 16.79
CA ILE A 70 -8.79 5.78 15.56
C ILE A 70 -7.83 5.33 14.46
N PRO A 71 -7.87 4.06 14.01
CA PRO A 71 -7.12 3.60 12.84
C PRO A 71 -7.77 4.09 11.55
N ILE A 72 -6.96 4.31 10.52
CA ILE A 72 -7.43 4.61 9.16
C ILE A 72 -6.76 3.60 8.23
N ASP A 73 -7.51 2.61 7.77
CA ASP A 73 -7.02 1.68 6.75
C ASP A 73 -7.47 2.17 5.37
N VAL A 74 -6.52 2.28 4.44
CA VAL A 74 -6.77 2.83 3.09
C VAL A 74 -6.54 1.72 2.07
N PHE A 75 -7.56 1.44 1.26
CA PHE A 75 -7.51 0.40 0.24
C PHE A 75 -7.75 0.99 -1.14
N TRP A 76 -6.94 0.59 -2.11
CA TRP A 76 -7.12 0.99 -3.50
C TRP A 76 -6.66 -0.11 -4.45
N GLN A 77 -7.36 -0.27 -5.57
CA GLN A 77 -7.02 -1.24 -6.60
C GLN A 77 -7.38 -0.75 -8.00
N ILE A 78 -6.77 -1.35 -9.01
CA ILE A 78 -7.14 -1.22 -10.42
C ILE A 78 -7.15 -2.58 -11.11
N GLY A 79 -7.88 -2.64 -12.22
CA GLY A 79 -7.96 -3.82 -13.07
C GLY A 79 -8.84 -4.92 -12.47
N GLU A 80 -9.04 -5.97 -13.27
CA GLU A 80 -9.71 -7.19 -12.83
C GLU A 80 -8.67 -8.25 -12.54
N LEU A 81 -8.83 -8.95 -11.41
CA LEU A 81 -7.94 -10.06 -11.08
C LEU A 81 -8.14 -11.18 -12.11
N PRO A 82 -7.10 -11.61 -12.85
CA PRO A 82 -7.26 -12.64 -13.87
C PRO A 82 -7.79 -13.94 -13.28
N ALA A 83 -8.70 -14.60 -14.01
CA ALA A 83 -9.34 -15.82 -13.54
C ALA A 83 -8.31 -16.90 -13.17
N GLY A 84 -8.54 -17.56 -12.03
CA GLY A 84 -7.63 -18.58 -11.51
C GLY A 84 -6.37 -18.05 -10.80
N THR A 85 -6.17 -16.72 -10.72
CA THR A 85 -5.07 -16.15 -9.94
C THR A 85 -5.31 -16.36 -8.45
N TRP A 86 -4.33 -16.93 -7.77
CA TRP A 86 -4.34 -17.01 -6.32
C TRP A 86 -3.86 -15.69 -5.72
N VAL A 87 -4.73 -15.04 -4.94
CA VAL A 87 -4.38 -13.87 -4.14
C VAL A 87 -4.87 -14.13 -2.71
N PRO A 88 -3.96 -14.18 -1.72
CA PRO A 88 -4.38 -14.38 -0.34
C PRO A 88 -5.07 -13.13 0.22
N ASP A 89 -5.79 -13.32 1.32
CA ASP A 89 -6.12 -12.22 2.22
C ASP A 89 -4.83 -11.54 2.69
N GLN A 90 -4.83 -10.22 2.87
CA GLN A 90 -3.64 -9.48 3.27
C GLN A 90 -3.16 -9.87 4.67
N GLY A 91 -3.99 -10.55 5.48
CA GLY A 91 -3.60 -11.15 6.75
C GLY A 91 -3.29 -10.13 7.83
N VAL A 92 -3.61 -8.85 7.60
CA VAL A 92 -3.40 -7.78 8.57
C VAL A 92 -4.61 -7.70 9.47
N ALA A 93 -4.42 -8.05 10.74
CA ALA A 93 -5.47 -7.93 11.73
C ALA A 93 -5.89 -6.45 11.87
N PRO A 94 -7.19 -6.13 11.90
CA PRO A 94 -7.66 -4.80 12.22
C PRO A 94 -7.07 -4.34 13.54
N TYR A 95 -6.72 -3.05 13.64
CA TYR A 95 -6.20 -2.52 14.89
C TYR A 95 -7.18 -2.80 16.03
N ARG A 96 -6.70 -3.54 17.04
CA ARG A 96 -7.38 -3.69 18.31
C ARG A 96 -6.75 -2.70 19.29
N GLY A 97 -7.57 -1.78 19.79
CA GLY A 97 -7.18 -0.88 20.88
C GLY A 97 -6.56 -1.64 22.03
N ARG A 98 -5.72 -0.96 22.83
CA ARG A 98 -5.41 -1.48 24.16
C ARG A 98 -6.72 -1.41 24.96
N GLY A 99 -7.30 -2.58 25.24
CA GLY A 99 -8.26 -2.72 26.34
C GLY A 99 -7.58 -2.43 27.67
#